data_AF-A0A542SGB9-F1
#
_entry.id   AF-A0A542SGB9-F1
#
_cell.length_a   1.000
_cell.length_b   1.000
_cell.length_c   1.000
_cell.angle_alpha   90.00
_cell.angle_beta   90.00
_cell.angle_gamma   90.00
#
_symmetry.space_group_name_H-M   'P 1'
#
loop_
_entity.id
_entity.type
_entity.pdbx_description
1 polymer ?
#
loop_
_entity_poly.entity_id
_entity_poly.type
_entity_poly.pdbx_seq_one_letter_code
_entity_poly.pdbx_strand_id
1 'polypeptide(L)'
;MWGLSLSGTQKNEYDYVAGFSTISFEGVTSCLLEVSVYKPNENDFIKTNDGMNVRLTKSWGESLDYEEYRYHLGGALDWPSGYCQLGINATGKVRVSFETNDCV
;
A
#
# COMPACT_ATOMS: atom_id res chain seq x y z
N MET A 1 5.80 -7.13 8.38
CA MET A 1 6.60 -5.88 8.35
C MET A 1 6.44 -5.25 6.96
N TRP A 2 6.07 -3.98 6.86
CA TRP A 2 5.89 -3.30 5.56
C TRP A 2 7.23 -2.66 5.15
N GLY A 3 7.83 -3.12 4.06
CA GLY A 3 9.04 -2.54 3.49
C GLY A 3 8.72 -1.85 2.17
N LEU A 4 9.00 -0.56 2.06
CA LEU A 4 8.93 0.19 0.81
C LEU A 4 10.33 0.23 0.20
N SER A 5 10.53 -0.39 -0.97
CA SER A 5 11.72 -0.18 -1.78
C SER A 5 11.41 0.81 -2.91
N LEU A 6 12.04 1.98 -2.89
CA LEU A 6 12.03 2.89 -4.04
C LEU A 6 13.30 2.62 -4.88
N SER A 7 13.12 2.25 -6.14
CA SER A 7 14.20 2.21 -7.13
C SER A 7 14.01 3.35 -8.14
N GLY A 8 14.78 4.43 -7.99
CA GLY A 8 14.87 5.50 -8.97
C GLY A 8 15.95 5.21 -10.01
N THR A 9 15.62 5.22 -11.30
CA THR A 9 16.62 5.16 -12.37
C THR A 9 17.17 6.56 -12.65
N GLN A 10 18.26 6.94 -11.98
CA GLN A 10 19.20 7.91 -12.52
C GLN A 10 20.63 7.62 -12.06
N LYS A 11 21.55 7.77 -13.01
CA LYS A 11 22.96 7.42 -12.96
C LYS A 11 23.72 8.38 -12.02
N ASN A 12 23.75 8.07 -10.73
CA ASN A 12 24.70 8.55 -9.73
C ASN A 12 24.63 7.55 -8.56
N GLU A 13 25.71 7.41 -7.79
CA GLU A 13 25.88 6.43 -6.71
C GLU A 13 24.56 6.16 -5.98
N TYR A 14 24.12 4.90 -5.98
CA TYR A 14 22.85 4.49 -5.41
C TYR A 14 22.91 4.68 -3.89
N ASP A 15 22.53 5.85 -3.41
CA ASP A 15 22.26 6.08 -2.00
C ASP A 15 21.12 5.14 -1.59
N TYR A 16 21.51 4.06 -0.92
CA TYR A 16 20.59 3.11 -0.34
C TYR A 16 20.18 3.63 1.03
N VAL A 17 18.91 3.97 1.20
CA VAL A 17 18.36 4.36 2.50
C VAL A 17 17.49 3.21 3.00
N ALA A 18 17.96 2.53 4.05
CA ALA A 18 17.16 1.59 4.81
C ALA A 18 16.79 2.20 6.16
N GLY A 19 15.50 2.22 6.48
CA GLY A 19 15.00 2.75 7.73
C GLY A 19 13.48 2.90 7.72
N PHE A 20 12.92 3.39 8.82
CA PHE A 20 11.50 3.73 8.87
C PHE A 20 11.23 4.99 8.05
N SER A 21 10.18 4.93 7.23
CA SER A 21 9.69 6.09 6.48
C SER A 21 8.22 6.34 6.78
N THR A 22 7.85 7.62 6.72
CA THR A 22 6.47 8.08 6.81
C THR A 22 6.06 8.66 5.47
N ILE A 23 4.97 8.16 4.89
CA ILE A 23 4.33 8.76 3.72
C ILE A 23 3.12 9.55 4.19
N SER A 24 2.97 10.79 3.71
CA SER A 24 1.85 11.68 4.01
C SER A 24 1.22 12.20 2.73
N PHE A 25 -0.12 12.21 2.69
CA PHE A 25 -0.93 12.67 1.57
C PHE A 25 -1.76 13.87 2.03
N GLU A 26 -1.59 15.02 1.36
CA GLU A 26 -2.44 16.20 1.58
C GLU A 26 -3.61 16.21 0.60
N GLY A 27 -4.78 16.71 1.01
CA GLY A 27 -5.95 16.81 0.12
C GLY A 27 -6.50 15.45 -0.31
N VAL A 28 -6.48 14.44 0.57
CA VAL A 28 -7.08 13.13 0.32
C VAL A 28 -8.60 13.29 0.18
N THR A 29 -9.13 12.79 -0.92
CA THR A 29 -10.56 12.88 -1.26
C THR A 29 -11.24 11.51 -1.12
N SER A 30 -10.55 10.45 -1.51
CA SER A 30 -11.02 9.09 -1.31
C SER A 30 -9.89 8.08 -1.12
N CYS A 31 -10.24 6.99 -0.45
CA CYS A 31 -9.35 5.86 -0.19
C CYS A 31 -10.07 4.55 -0.45
N LEU A 32 -9.34 3.55 -0.92
CA LEU A 32 -9.79 2.17 -1.11
C LEU A 32 -8.75 1.22 -0.52
N LEU A 33 -9.13 0.50 0.54
CA LEU A 33 -8.34 -0.61 1.08
C LEU A 33 -8.94 -1.93 0.62
N GLU A 34 -8.13 -2.75 -0.04
CA GLU A 34 -8.48 -4.11 -0.42
C GLU A 34 -7.51 -5.09 0.23
N VAL A 35 -8.05 -6.12 0.90
CA VAL A 35 -7.28 -7.16 1.56
C VAL A 35 -7.74 -8.53 1.07
N SER A 36 -6.78 -9.39 0.74
CA SER A 36 -7.00 -10.78 0.35
C SER A 36 -6.09 -11.67 1.19
N VAL A 37 -6.69 -12.62 1.91
CA VAL A 37 -6.00 -13.47 2.88
C VAL A 37 -5.68 -14.84 2.26
N TYR A 38 -4.44 -15.30 2.46
CA TYR A 38 -3.91 -16.62 2.11
C TYR A 38 -3.61 -17.42 3.40
N LYS A 39 -4.04 -18.69 3.47
CA LYS A 39 -3.67 -19.59 4.57
C LYS A 39 -2.45 -20.45 4.13
N PRO A 40 -1.35 -20.49 4.89
CA PRO A 40 -0.24 -21.39 4.59
C PRO A 40 -0.63 -22.86 4.89
N ASN A 41 -0.22 -23.78 4.01
CA ASN A 41 -0.25 -25.25 4.16
C ASN A 41 -1.58 -26.00 4.02
N GLU A 42 -2.65 -25.34 3.59
CA GLU A 42 -3.86 -26.02 3.12
C GLU A 42 -4.26 -25.36 1.79
N ASN A 43 -4.89 -26.09 0.87
CA ASN A 43 -5.37 -25.60 -0.43
C ASN A 43 -6.52 -24.55 -0.29
N ASP A 44 -6.55 -23.84 0.83
CA ASP A 44 -7.65 -23.07 1.38
C ASP A 44 -7.29 -21.59 1.30
N PHE A 45 -7.62 -21.01 0.15
CA PHE A 45 -8.02 -19.61 0.18
C PHE A 45 -9.26 -19.52 1.10
N ILE A 46 -9.40 -18.47 1.93
CA ILE A 46 -10.65 -18.28 2.69
C ILE A 46 -11.75 -18.05 1.65
N LYS A 47 -12.54 -19.09 1.38
CA LYS A 47 -13.60 -19.05 0.41
C LYS A 47 -14.95 -18.97 1.10
N THR A 48 -15.86 -18.24 0.50
CA THR A 48 -17.28 -18.34 0.83
C THR A 48 -17.80 -19.73 0.45
N ASN A 49 -18.98 -20.12 0.93
CA ASN A 49 -19.56 -21.45 0.69
C ASN A 49 -19.79 -21.76 -0.80
N ASP A 50 -19.82 -20.75 -1.66
CA ASP A 50 -19.90 -20.83 -3.12
C ASP A 50 -18.52 -21.00 -3.81
N GLY A 51 -17.45 -21.08 -3.04
CA GLY A 51 -16.07 -21.24 -3.53
C GLY A 51 -15.40 -19.94 -3.97
N MET A 52 -16.03 -18.78 -3.81
CA MET A 52 -15.44 -17.49 -4.15
C MET A 52 -14.41 -17.05 -3.11
N ASN A 53 -13.37 -16.36 -3.58
CA ASN A 53 -12.34 -15.82 -2.72
C ASN A 53 -12.89 -14.66 -1.87
N VAL A 54 -12.81 -14.76 -0.54
CA VAL A 54 -13.03 -13.63 0.38
C VAL A 54 -12.01 -12.52 0.14
N ARG A 55 -12.53 -11.37 -0.32
CA ARG A 55 -11.84 -10.09 -0.34
C ARG A 55 -12.54 -9.16 0.64
N LEU A 56 -11.77 -8.52 1.51
CA LEU A 56 -12.26 -7.46 2.39
C LEU A 56 -11.98 -6.12 1.70
N THR A 57 -13.02 -5.33 1.52
CA THR A 57 -12.91 -4.00 0.90
C THR A 57 -13.46 -2.96 1.86
N LYS A 58 -12.72 -1.87 2.03
CA LYS A 58 -13.17 -0.69 2.74
C LYS A 58 -12.87 0.54 1.91
N SER A 59 -13.88 1.35 1.64
CA SER A 59 -13.74 2.62 0.94
C SER A 59 -14.13 3.80 1.83
N TRP A 60 -13.56 4.95 1.53
CA TRP A 60 -13.87 6.22 2.15
C TRP A 60 -13.91 7.31 1.09
N GLY A 61 -14.88 8.22 1.19
CA GLY A 61 -15.04 9.34 0.25
C GLY A 61 -15.44 8.91 -1.15
N GLU A 62 -15.45 9.88 -2.05
CA GLU A 62 -15.74 9.71 -3.49
C GLU A 62 -14.62 10.37 -4.30
N SER A 63 -14.31 9.83 -5.48
CA SER A 63 -13.37 10.48 -6.39
C SER A 63 -14.04 11.69 -7.03
N LEU A 64 -13.31 12.80 -7.10
CA LEU A 64 -13.79 14.01 -7.75
C LEU A 64 -13.73 13.92 -9.28
N ASP A 65 -13.18 12.84 -9.86
CA ASP A 65 -13.07 12.57 -11.31
C ASP A 65 -12.30 13.65 -12.14
N TYR A 66 -11.97 14.79 -11.54
CA TYR A 66 -11.08 15.83 -12.02
C TYR A 66 -10.11 16.23 -10.90
N GLU A 67 -8.90 16.66 -11.27
CA GLU A 67 -7.87 17.23 -10.36
C GLU A 67 -7.31 16.31 -9.26
N GLU A 68 -7.55 15.00 -9.33
CA GLU A 68 -6.98 14.02 -8.39
C GLU A 68 -5.87 13.18 -9.00
N TYR A 69 -4.85 12.90 -8.18
CA TYR A 69 -3.84 11.90 -8.46
C TYR A 69 -4.16 10.59 -7.72
N ARG A 70 -4.02 9.48 -8.44
CA ARG A 70 -4.20 8.11 -7.94
C ARG A 70 -2.88 7.53 -7.49
N TYR A 71 -2.82 7.10 -6.23
CA TYR A 71 -1.69 6.42 -5.64
C TYR A 71 -2.07 5.00 -5.24
N HIS A 72 -1.20 4.05 -5.53
CA HIS A 72 -1.39 2.64 -5.18
C HIS A 72 -0.21 2.17 -4.34
N LEU A 73 -0.49 1.78 -3.09
CA LEU A 73 0.46 1.18 -2.17
C LEU A 73 0.08 -0.29 -2.00
N GLY A 74 0.88 -1.19 -2.56
CA GLY A 74 0.69 -2.63 -2.44
C GLY A 74 1.66 -3.25 -1.45
N GLY A 75 1.29 -4.39 -0.87
CA GLY A 75 2.24 -5.23 -0.14
C GLY A 75 1.64 -6.53 0.38
N ALA A 76 2.49 -7.27 1.08
CA ALA A 76 2.18 -8.58 1.61
C ALA A 76 1.85 -8.51 3.10
N LEU A 77 0.86 -9.27 3.51
CA LEU A 77 0.55 -9.51 4.93
C LEU A 77 1.36 -10.71 5.41
N ASP A 78 1.86 -10.61 6.63
CA ASP A 78 2.73 -11.62 7.25
C ASP A 78 1.89 -12.73 7.89
N TRP A 79 0.91 -12.36 8.73
CA TRP A 79 -0.04 -13.28 9.33
C TRP A 79 -1.45 -12.67 9.50
N PRO A 80 -2.50 -13.32 8.96
CA PRO A 80 -2.40 -14.41 7.99
C PRO A 80 -1.68 -13.91 6.73
N SER A 81 -0.95 -14.79 6.07
CA SER A 81 -0.23 -14.42 4.86
C SER A 81 -1.21 -13.86 3.83
N GLY A 82 -0.87 -12.86 3.05
CA GLY A 82 -1.90 -12.14 2.30
C GLY A 82 -1.36 -11.14 1.32
N TYR A 83 -2.24 -10.61 0.49
CA TYR A 83 -2.01 -9.39 -0.28
C TYR A 83 -2.93 -8.31 0.24
N CYS A 84 -2.44 -7.09 0.36
CA CYS A 84 -3.33 -5.96 0.42
C CYS A 84 -2.82 -4.77 -0.38
N GLN A 85 -3.77 -3.93 -0.75
CA GLN A 85 -3.56 -2.73 -1.54
C GLN A 85 -4.34 -1.58 -0.94
N LEU A 86 -3.69 -0.43 -0.87
CA LEU A 86 -4.29 0.84 -0.52
C LEU A 86 -4.23 1.77 -1.74
N GLY A 87 -5.40 2.08 -2.30
CA GLY A 87 -5.62 3.14 -3.27
C GLY A 87 -5.94 4.45 -2.56
N ILE A 88 -5.31 5.55 -2.95
CA ILE A 88 -5.54 6.88 -2.41
C ILE A 88 -5.72 7.85 -3.58
N ASN A 89 -6.81 8.60 -3.56
CA ASN A 89 -7.01 9.77 -4.41
C ASN A 89 -6.71 11.02 -3.59
N ALA A 90 -5.86 11.89 -4.14
CA ALA A 90 -5.51 13.15 -3.48
C ALA A 90 -5.30 14.27 -4.50
N THR A 91 -5.73 15.48 -4.15
CA THR A 91 -5.52 16.70 -4.93
C THR A 91 -4.26 17.46 -4.50
N GLY A 92 -3.76 17.17 -3.30
CA GLY A 92 -2.62 17.85 -2.69
C GLY A 92 -1.28 17.13 -2.89
N LYS A 93 -0.26 17.62 -2.19
CA LYS A 93 1.11 17.10 -2.29
C LYS A 93 1.26 15.77 -1.55
N VAL A 94 2.11 14.90 -2.09
CA VAL A 94 2.57 13.69 -1.40
C VAL A 94 4.00 13.90 -0.92
N ARG A 95 4.27 13.52 0.33
CA ARG A 95 5.59 13.63 0.95
C ARG A 95 6.01 12.28 1.50
N VAL A 96 7.27 11.91 1.25
CA VAL A 96 7.94 10.78 1.90
C VAL A 96 9.02 11.37 2.78
N SER A 97 8.99 11.04 4.06
CA SER A 97 9.97 11.48 5.05
C SER A 97 10.65 10.26 5.66
N PHE A 98 11.96 10.35 5.89
CA PHE A 98 12.76 9.27 6.48
C PHE A 98 13.25 9.70 7.85
N GLU A 99 13.20 8.79 8.82
CA GLU A 99 13.81 9.02 10.13
C GLU A 99 15.32 8.77 10.03
N THR A 100 16.07 9.84 9.79
CA THR A 100 17.51 9.76 9.52
C THR A 100 18.34 9.33 10.72
N ASN A 101 17.78 9.35 11.93
CA ASN A 101 18.47 8.87 13.12
C ASN A 101 18.66 7.34 13.12
N ASP A 102 17.82 6.60 12.39
CA ASP A 102 17.84 5.14 12.27
C ASP A 102 18.24 4.66 10.87
N CYS A 103 18.70 5.56 9.99
CA CYS A 103 19.14 5.20 8.64
C CYS A 103 20.59 4.72 8.64
N VAL A 104 20.86 3.61 7.93
CA VAL A 104 22.21 3.11 7.59
C VAL A 104 22.58 3.57 6.19
#